data_AF-A0A7L1TG79-F1
#
_entry.id   AF-A0A7L1TG79-F1
#
_cell.length_a   1.000
_cell.length_b   1.000
_cell.length_c   1.000
_cell.angle_alpha   90.00
_cell.angle_beta   90.00
_cell.angle_gamma   90.00
#
_symmetry.space_group_name_H-M   'P 1'
#
loop_
_entity.id
_entity.type
_entity.pdbx_description
1 polymer ?
#
loop_
_entity_poly.entity_id
_entity_poly.type
_entity_poly.pdbx_seq_one_letter_code
_entity_poly.pdbx_strand_id
1 'polypeptide(L)'
;NMVMSFRVSDLQMLLGFVGRSKSGLKHELVTRALQLVQFDCSPEVFKKIKELYETRYAKKSSEVAQPQPQQHRSPEALSIHSSYDRGSTVARTSISTTNIDYPALYGKYLNGLGRLPPKVTKPEVRLVKLPFYTTLDELLKPTELVPQNNEKLQESPCIFALTPRQVELIRNSRELQPGVKSVQVVLRICYTDTSSPQEDQYPPNIAVKVNHSYCSVPGYYPSNKPGVEPKRPCRPINLTHLMYLSAATNRITVTWGNYGKSYSVGLYLVRQMTSAELLQRLKTIGIKHPELCKALVKEKLRLDPDSEIATTGVRVSLICPLVKMRLSVPCRAETCAHLQCFDAVFYLQMNEKKPTWMCPVCDKPAPYDQLIIDGLLSKILTECEDADEIEYLVDGSWCPIRAEKERSCSPQCPILVLGSSDVNGLLPTPNGNGENGKATADVVDLTLDSSSSEEEEEEDEEDDDDDEGPQPKRRCSYEKGLVSAC
;
A
#
# COMPACT_ATOMS: atom_id res chain seq x y z
N ASN A 1 -12.25 -2.40 24.15
CA ASN A 1 -13.00 -1.23 24.65
C ASN A 1 -12.22 -0.41 25.68
N MET A 2 -11.88 -0.93 26.88
CA MET A 2 -11.23 -0.13 27.95
C MET A 2 -10.05 0.75 27.48
N VAL A 3 -9.08 0.19 26.74
CA VAL A 3 -7.89 0.91 26.23
C VAL A 3 -8.22 2.06 25.27
N MET A 4 -9.31 1.99 24.50
CA MET A 4 -9.72 3.09 23.59
C MET A 4 -10.06 4.38 24.35
N SER A 5 -10.49 4.26 25.61
CA SER A 5 -10.80 5.42 26.47
C SER A 5 -9.55 6.17 26.98
N PHE A 6 -8.35 5.63 26.77
CA PHE A 6 -7.17 6.09 27.50
C PHE A 6 -6.63 7.45 27.03
N ARG A 7 -6.13 8.25 27.98
CA ARG A 7 -5.36 9.47 27.71
C ARG A 7 -3.92 9.08 27.32
N VAL A 8 -3.20 10.03 26.73
CA VAL A 8 -1.80 9.85 26.32
C VAL A 8 -0.93 9.37 27.49
N SER A 9 -1.09 9.98 28.68
CA SER A 9 -0.45 9.57 29.93
C SER A 9 -0.62 8.08 30.26
N ASP A 10 -1.84 7.58 30.08
CA ASP A 10 -2.26 6.26 30.55
C ASP A 10 -1.80 5.17 29.56
N LEU A 11 -1.79 5.51 28.26
CA LEU A 11 -1.15 4.72 27.21
C LEU A 11 0.37 4.67 27.39
N GLN A 12 1.01 5.78 27.77
CA GLN A 12 2.45 5.85 28.05
C GLN A 12 2.85 5.08 29.31
N MET A 13 2.01 5.08 30.35
CA MET A 13 2.19 4.22 31.53
C MET A 13 2.02 2.74 31.18
N LEU A 14 1.00 2.37 30.40
CA LEU A 14 0.77 0.99 29.97
C LEU A 14 1.89 0.46 29.07
N LEU A 15 2.29 1.21 28.03
CA LEU A 15 3.39 0.82 27.14
C LEU A 15 4.73 0.82 27.88
N GLY A 16 4.93 1.75 28.82
CA GLY A 16 6.09 1.80 29.70
C GLY A 16 6.23 0.59 30.62
N PHE A 17 5.11 0.09 31.16
CA PHE A 17 5.08 -1.10 32.02
C PHE A 17 5.55 -2.36 31.28
N VAL A 18 5.36 -2.42 29.95
CA VAL A 18 5.80 -3.54 29.08
C VAL A 18 7.05 -3.23 28.26
N GLY A 19 7.82 -2.19 28.64
CA GLY A 19 9.07 -1.83 27.96
C GLY A 19 8.94 -1.31 26.52
N ARG A 20 7.73 -1.01 26.05
CA ARG A 20 7.48 -0.48 24.69
C ARG A 20 7.66 1.05 24.64
N SER A 21 7.93 1.57 23.45
CA SER A 21 8.14 3.01 23.25
C SER A 21 6.94 3.85 23.70
N LYS A 22 7.26 4.94 24.42
CA LYS A 22 6.32 5.93 24.98
C LYS A 22 6.13 7.17 24.10
N SER A 23 6.97 7.38 23.10
CA SER A 23 6.87 8.53 22.18
C SER A 23 5.79 8.29 21.10
N GLY A 24 5.33 9.36 20.45
CA GLY A 24 4.38 9.31 19.34
C GLY A 24 3.01 9.91 19.64
N LEU A 25 2.18 10.01 18.61
CA LEU A 25 0.85 10.62 18.66
C LEU A 25 -0.16 9.70 19.37
N LYS A 26 -1.27 10.27 19.88
CA LYS A 26 -2.30 9.51 20.63
C LYS A 26 -2.78 8.27 19.86
N HIS A 27 -3.03 8.40 18.56
CA HIS A 27 -3.53 7.29 17.74
C HIS A 27 -2.49 6.15 17.62
N GLU A 28 -1.21 6.47 17.45
CA GLU A 28 -0.12 5.49 17.40
C GLU A 28 0.07 4.75 18.74
N LEU A 29 -0.09 5.48 19.86
CA LEU A 29 -0.05 4.93 21.21
C LEU A 29 -1.26 4.02 21.48
N VAL A 30 -2.45 4.39 21.00
CA VAL A 30 -3.64 3.53 21.02
C VAL A 30 -3.40 2.28 20.18
N THR A 31 -2.92 2.38 18.94
CA THR A 31 -2.64 1.22 18.07
C THR A 31 -1.66 0.25 18.73
N ARG A 32 -0.54 0.74 19.30
CA ARG A 32 0.42 -0.09 20.04
C ARG A 32 -0.18 -0.75 21.28
N ALA A 33 -1.06 -0.05 22.00
CA ALA A 33 -1.74 -0.59 23.18
C ALA A 33 -2.86 -1.59 22.82
N LEU A 34 -3.49 -1.47 21.65
CA LEU A 34 -4.42 -2.47 21.11
C LEU A 34 -3.68 -3.73 20.65
N GLN A 35 -2.57 -3.58 19.94
CA GLN A 35 -1.70 -4.71 19.55
C GLN A 35 -1.22 -5.48 20.78
N LEU A 36 -0.83 -4.78 21.84
CA LEU A 36 -0.47 -5.37 23.13
C LEU A 36 -1.60 -6.25 23.72
N VAL A 37 -2.86 -5.80 23.65
CA VAL A 37 -4.03 -6.58 24.12
C VAL A 37 -4.40 -7.72 23.17
N GLN A 38 -4.12 -7.58 21.86
CA GLN A 38 -4.51 -8.55 20.84
C GLN A 38 -3.51 -9.72 20.69
N PHE A 39 -2.21 -9.48 20.88
CA PHE A 39 -1.15 -10.45 20.58
C PHE A 39 -0.25 -10.79 21.76
N ASP A 40 -0.09 -9.89 22.73
CA ASP A 40 0.94 -9.96 23.78
C ASP A 40 0.35 -9.80 25.21
N CYS A 41 -0.92 -10.16 25.40
CA CYS A 41 -1.69 -9.83 26.60
C CYS A 41 -1.41 -10.82 27.76
N SER A 42 -0.50 -10.47 28.66
CA SER A 42 -0.27 -11.23 29.90
C SER A 42 -1.29 -10.88 31.01
N PRO A 43 -1.46 -11.74 32.04
CA PRO A 43 -2.31 -11.43 33.19
C PRO A 43 -1.93 -10.13 33.91
N GLU A 44 -0.64 -9.82 33.96
CA GLU A 44 -0.07 -8.60 34.57
C GLU A 44 -0.45 -7.36 33.75
N VAL A 45 -0.38 -7.46 32.41
CA VAL A 45 -0.83 -6.41 31.49
C VAL A 45 -2.32 -6.16 31.64
N PHE A 46 -3.14 -7.22 31.70
CA PHE A 46 -4.58 -7.10 31.90
C PHE A 46 -4.90 -6.46 33.26
N LYS A 47 -4.19 -6.85 34.33
CA LYS A 47 -4.29 -6.22 35.65
C LYS A 47 -3.93 -4.73 35.60
N LYS A 48 -2.87 -4.34 34.88
CA LYS A 48 -2.46 -2.94 34.71
C LYS A 48 -3.48 -2.10 33.93
N ILE A 49 -4.11 -2.68 32.89
CA ILE A 49 -5.19 -2.04 32.14
C ILE A 49 -6.41 -1.81 33.05
N LYS A 50 -6.76 -2.79 33.88
CA LYS A 50 -7.86 -2.67 34.85
C LYS A 50 -7.58 -1.58 35.89
N GLU A 51 -6.39 -1.58 36.50
CA GLU A 51 -5.93 -0.55 37.45
C GLU A 51 -6.01 0.87 36.86
N LEU A 52 -5.44 1.09 35.65
CA LEU A 52 -5.45 2.40 34.98
C LEU A 52 -6.87 2.87 34.60
N TYR A 53 -7.78 1.94 34.32
CA TYR A 53 -9.19 2.25 34.07
C TYR A 53 -9.89 2.63 35.38
N GLU A 54 -9.80 1.79 36.41
CA GLU A 54 -10.44 2.01 37.71
C GLU A 54 -9.99 3.32 38.37
N THR A 55 -8.68 3.63 38.35
CA THR A 55 -8.14 4.92 38.86
C THR A 55 -8.76 6.15 38.18
N ARG A 56 -9.18 6.07 36.91
CA ARG A 56 -9.89 7.18 36.23
C ARG A 56 -11.35 7.27 36.66
N TYR A 57 -12.08 6.16 36.64
CA TYR A 57 -13.53 6.18 36.89
C TYR A 57 -13.87 6.37 38.38
N ALA A 58 -12.99 5.96 39.30
CA ALA A 58 -13.08 6.31 40.72
C ALA A 58 -13.01 7.84 40.96
N LYS A 59 -12.10 8.54 40.26
CA LYS A 59 -12.07 10.02 40.30
C LYS A 59 -13.34 10.65 39.73
N LYS A 60 -13.89 10.12 38.64
CA LYS A 60 -15.14 10.64 38.07
C LYS A 60 -16.36 10.43 38.97
N SER A 61 -16.30 9.51 39.93
CA SER A 61 -17.37 9.30 40.94
C SER A 61 -17.22 10.18 42.20
N SER A 62 -16.19 11.03 42.29
CA SER A 62 -15.91 11.87 43.47
C SER A 62 -15.98 13.38 43.23
N GLU A 63 -16.28 13.82 42.00
CA GLU A 63 -16.41 15.25 41.63
C GLU A 63 -17.88 15.76 41.62
N VAL A 64 -18.84 15.02 42.19
CA VAL A 64 -20.28 15.39 42.22
C VAL A 64 -20.84 15.42 43.65
N ALA A 65 -20.16 16.11 44.58
CA ALA A 65 -20.69 16.43 45.91
C ALA A 65 -19.95 17.60 46.61
N GLN A 66 -20.53 18.81 46.56
CA GLN A 66 -20.29 19.95 47.47
C GLN A 66 -21.53 20.87 47.44
N PRO A 67 -21.77 21.77 48.43
CA PRO A 67 -20.99 22.09 49.65
C PRO A 67 -21.72 21.56 50.92
N GLN A 68 -21.31 21.75 52.20
CA GLN A 68 -20.88 22.94 52.97
C GLN A 68 -20.02 22.56 54.22
N PRO A 69 -19.47 23.53 55.01
CA PRO A 69 -18.30 23.30 55.88
C PRO A 69 -18.56 23.23 57.40
N GLN A 70 -17.67 22.56 58.17
CA GLN A 70 -17.15 23.06 59.48
C GLN A 70 -15.95 22.26 60.08
N GLN A 71 -14.91 23.03 60.48
CA GLN A 71 -14.01 22.94 61.66
C GLN A 71 -13.37 21.63 62.22
N HIS A 72 -12.03 21.72 62.39
CA HIS A 72 -11.16 21.17 63.46
C HIS A 72 -11.31 19.71 63.98
N ARG A 73 -10.27 18.89 63.74
CA ARG A 73 -9.20 18.62 64.75
C ARG A 73 -7.97 17.89 64.18
N SER A 74 -6.85 18.03 64.91
CA SER A 74 -5.60 17.24 64.87
C SER A 74 -5.39 16.63 66.28
N PRO A 75 -4.32 15.86 66.62
CA PRO A 75 -3.09 15.54 65.87
C PRO A 75 -2.60 14.06 65.97
N GLU A 76 -1.35 13.83 65.49
CA GLU A 76 -0.38 12.79 65.95
C GLU A 76 -0.69 11.28 65.75
N ALA A 77 0.28 10.34 65.82
CA ALA A 77 1.71 10.32 65.44
C ALA A 77 2.31 8.89 65.55
N LEU A 78 3.59 8.77 65.13
CA LEU A 78 4.60 7.75 65.44
C LEU A 78 4.86 6.59 64.46
N SER A 79 6.15 6.28 64.37
CA SER A 79 6.79 5.19 63.61
C SER A 79 7.11 3.99 64.52
N ILE A 80 7.53 2.85 63.94
CA ILE A 80 8.62 2.00 64.47
C ILE A 80 9.13 1.03 63.38
N HIS A 81 10.39 0.57 63.52
CA HIS A 81 11.10 -0.27 62.55
C HIS A 81 11.41 -1.69 63.08
N SER A 82 11.24 -2.70 62.21
CA SER A 82 12.19 -3.81 61.96
C SER A 82 12.51 -4.86 63.07
N SER A 83 13.29 -5.89 62.66
CA SER A 83 13.85 -7.04 63.41
C SER A 83 12.83 -8.08 63.93
N TYR A 84 13.13 -9.37 64.14
CA TYR A 84 14.36 -10.21 64.14
C TYR A 84 13.94 -11.67 63.74
N ASP A 85 14.66 -12.49 62.97
CA ASP A 85 15.99 -13.15 63.07
C ASP A 85 15.96 -14.58 63.71
N ARG A 86 16.86 -15.47 63.22
CA ARG A 86 17.12 -16.91 63.58
C ARG A 86 16.02 -17.93 63.23
N GLY A 87 16.29 -19.19 62.82
CA GLY A 87 17.54 -19.81 62.33
C GLY A 87 18.08 -20.99 63.15
N SER A 88 18.02 -22.23 62.61
CA SER A 88 19.07 -23.26 62.87
C SER A 88 19.04 -24.47 61.91
N THR A 89 20.23 -25.07 61.79
CA THR A 89 20.71 -26.21 60.99
C THR A 89 20.23 -27.61 61.40
N VAL A 90 20.24 -28.58 60.46
CA VAL A 90 20.98 -29.89 60.47
C VAL A 90 20.33 -30.88 59.46
N ALA A 91 21.09 -31.86 58.92
CA ALA A 91 20.63 -32.85 57.93
C ALA A 91 21.17 -34.27 58.20
N ARG A 92 20.50 -35.35 57.69
CA ARG A 92 21.11 -36.67 57.35
C ARG A 92 20.18 -37.72 56.67
N THR A 93 20.68 -38.31 55.57
CA THR A 93 20.66 -39.73 55.10
C THR A 93 19.38 -40.63 55.08
N SER A 94 18.87 -40.87 53.85
CA SER A 94 18.70 -42.18 53.13
C SER A 94 18.33 -43.52 53.81
N ILE A 95 17.32 -44.22 53.26
CA ILE A 95 17.13 -45.69 53.03
C ILE A 95 15.78 -45.82 52.24
N SER A 96 15.61 -46.46 51.06
CA SER A 96 15.91 -47.81 50.53
C SER A 96 14.78 -48.85 50.76
N THR A 97 13.87 -48.98 49.77
CA THR A 97 13.12 -50.19 49.25
C THR A 97 12.50 -51.22 50.24
N THR A 98 11.42 -51.97 49.97
CA THR A 98 10.98 -52.70 48.74
C THR A 98 9.48 -53.09 48.76
N ASN A 99 8.85 -53.18 47.57
CA ASN A 99 7.95 -54.27 47.09
C ASN A 99 6.64 -54.65 47.81
N ILE A 100 5.64 -55.33 47.20
CA ILE A 100 5.19 -55.58 45.80
C ILE A 100 3.72 -56.09 45.89
N ASP A 101 2.87 -55.84 44.88
CA ASP A 101 2.05 -56.92 44.31
C ASP A 101 1.63 -56.68 42.84
N TYR A 102 1.22 -57.75 42.15
CA TYR A 102 1.17 -57.89 40.68
C TYR A 102 -0.25 -58.35 40.22
N PRO A 103 -0.54 -58.71 38.95
CA PRO A 103 -0.15 -58.14 37.64
C PRO A 103 -1.34 -57.87 36.69
N ALA A 104 -1.10 -57.14 35.58
CA ALA A 104 -1.90 -57.33 34.35
C ALA A 104 -1.12 -57.00 33.05
N LEU A 105 -1.16 -57.95 32.10
CA LEU A 105 -0.94 -57.80 30.66
C LEU A 105 0.38 -57.17 30.14
N TYR A 106 1.37 -58.05 29.94
CA TYR A 106 2.39 -57.88 28.90
C TYR A 106 1.72 -57.96 27.50
N GLY A 107 1.96 -57.00 26.60
CA GLY A 107 1.35 -57.07 25.27
C GLY A 107 1.71 -55.95 24.28
N LYS A 108 2.48 -56.32 23.25
CA LYS A 108 2.77 -55.56 22.01
C LYS A 108 3.56 -54.25 22.15
N TYR A 109 4.88 -54.39 22.09
CA TYR A 109 5.74 -53.36 21.47
C TYR A 109 5.35 -53.18 20.00
N LEU A 110 5.02 -51.96 19.58
CA LEU A 110 5.18 -51.45 18.21
C LEU A 110 5.03 -49.91 18.23
N ASN A 111 5.55 -49.23 17.21
CA ASN A 111 5.49 -47.76 17.01
C ASN A 111 6.17 -46.91 18.10
N GLY A 112 7.49 -47.03 18.22
CA GLY A 112 8.29 -46.04 18.93
C GLY A 112 8.45 -44.75 18.12
N LEU A 113 7.82 -43.65 18.57
CA LEU A 113 8.16 -42.29 18.17
C LEU A 113 8.21 -41.39 19.41
N GLY A 114 9.42 -41.15 19.91
CA GLY A 114 9.64 -40.16 20.97
C GLY A 114 9.24 -38.77 20.50
N ARG A 115 8.36 -38.09 21.25
CA ARG A 115 7.86 -36.76 20.90
C ARG A 115 8.99 -35.73 21.08
N LEU A 116 9.72 -35.45 20.00
CA LEU A 116 10.78 -34.44 19.99
C LEU A 116 10.25 -33.10 20.54
N PRO A 117 11.04 -32.36 21.33
CA PRO A 117 10.64 -31.04 21.78
C PRO A 117 10.41 -30.13 20.57
N PRO A 118 9.43 -29.21 20.62
CA PRO A 118 9.19 -28.28 19.51
C PRO A 118 10.46 -27.46 19.27
N LYS A 119 11.00 -27.54 18.05
CA LYS A 119 12.15 -26.71 17.66
C LYS A 119 11.74 -25.24 17.79
N VAL A 120 12.34 -24.52 18.73
CA VAL A 120 12.23 -23.06 18.82
C VAL A 120 12.93 -22.48 17.59
N THR A 121 12.17 -22.24 16.53
CA THR A 121 12.66 -21.55 15.34
C THR A 121 13.10 -20.15 15.75
N LYS A 122 14.37 -19.82 15.54
CA LYS A 122 14.85 -18.45 15.66
C LYS A 122 14.01 -17.54 14.75
N PRO A 123 13.76 -16.28 15.13
CA PRO A 123 13.16 -15.31 14.22
C PRO A 123 14.00 -15.19 12.94
N GLU A 124 13.43 -15.52 11.79
CA GLU A 124 14.04 -15.30 10.47
C GLU A 124 13.52 -13.99 9.87
N VAL A 125 14.41 -13.21 9.23
CA VAL A 125 14.02 -12.03 8.44
C VAL A 125 13.20 -12.52 7.25
N ARG A 126 12.10 -11.82 6.94
CA ARG A 126 11.16 -12.19 5.87
C ARG A 126 10.89 -10.98 5.01
N LEU A 127 10.93 -11.13 3.69
CA LEU A 127 10.58 -10.07 2.75
C LEU A 127 9.07 -10.06 2.46
N VAL A 128 8.51 -8.88 2.23
CA VAL A 128 7.13 -8.70 1.71
C VAL A 128 7.01 -9.39 0.35
N LYS A 129 5.90 -10.11 0.13
CA LYS A 129 5.61 -10.77 -1.15
C LYS A 129 5.29 -9.71 -2.21
N LEU A 130 5.80 -9.90 -3.43
CA LEU A 130 5.57 -8.99 -4.54
C LEU A 130 4.63 -9.65 -5.56
N PRO A 131 3.44 -9.08 -5.86
CA PRO A 131 2.45 -9.75 -6.71
C PRO A 131 2.98 -10.14 -8.09
N PHE A 132 3.86 -9.32 -8.67
CA PHE A 132 4.50 -9.57 -9.97
C PHE A 132 5.63 -10.61 -9.93
N TYR A 133 5.95 -11.24 -8.80
CA TYR A 133 7.03 -12.23 -8.70
C TYR A 133 6.59 -13.47 -7.91
N THR A 134 6.46 -14.60 -8.61
CA THR A 134 6.25 -15.91 -7.98
C THR A 134 7.61 -16.54 -7.68
N THR A 135 7.97 -16.69 -6.41
CA THR A 135 9.20 -17.40 -6.02
C THR A 135 9.12 -18.87 -6.42
N LEU A 136 10.14 -19.32 -7.15
CA LEU A 136 10.35 -20.72 -7.56
C LEU A 136 11.37 -21.43 -6.67
N ASP A 137 12.39 -20.69 -6.20
CA ASP A 137 13.47 -21.21 -5.36
C ASP A 137 14.12 -20.11 -4.51
N GLU A 138 14.72 -20.47 -3.37
CA GLU A 138 15.47 -19.57 -2.47
C GLU A 138 16.96 -19.94 -2.53
N LEU A 139 17.69 -19.29 -3.43
CA LEU A 139 19.12 -19.53 -3.70
C LEU A 139 20.02 -19.01 -2.56
N LEU A 140 19.56 -17.97 -1.87
CA LEU A 140 20.14 -17.49 -0.61
C LEU A 140 19.00 -16.98 0.29
N LYS A 141 18.86 -17.61 1.46
CA LYS A 141 18.05 -17.13 2.59
C LYS A 141 18.36 -15.67 2.94
N PRO A 142 17.42 -14.87 3.47
CA PRO A 142 17.70 -13.55 4.03
C PRO A 142 18.84 -13.59 5.06
N THR A 143 20.03 -13.14 4.63
CA THR A 143 21.30 -13.24 5.33
C THR A 143 21.79 -11.83 5.64
N GLU A 144 22.17 -11.56 6.89
CA GLU A 144 22.71 -10.25 7.29
C GLU A 144 24.04 -9.92 6.59
N LEU A 145 24.15 -8.68 6.11
CA LEU A 145 25.38 -8.08 5.62
C LEU A 145 26.23 -7.70 6.83
N VAL A 146 27.09 -8.63 7.25
CA VAL A 146 28.00 -8.43 8.39
C VAL A 146 29.23 -7.61 7.94
N PRO A 147 29.59 -6.50 8.62
CA PRO A 147 30.84 -5.78 8.37
C PRO A 147 32.06 -6.68 8.57
N GLN A 148 33.02 -6.64 7.64
CA GLN A 148 34.26 -7.42 7.70
C GLN A 148 35.43 -6.64 8.32
N ASN A 149 35.34 -5.31 8.36
CA ASN A 149 36.35 -4.42 8.92
C ASN A 149 35.70 -3.13 9.48
N ASN A 150 36.52 -2.17 9.91
CA ASN A 150 36.06 -0.88 10.47
C ASN A 150 35.80 0.23 9.41
N GLU A 151 35.82 -0.09 8.12
CA GLU A 151 35.62 0.90 7.05
C GLU A 151 34.14 1.26 6.86
N LYS A 152 33.88 2.50 6.39
CA LYS A 152 32.50 2.95 6.11
C LYS A 152 31.88 2.26 4.90
N LEU A 153 32.69 1.75 3.98
CA LEU A 153 32.25 0.96 2.83
C LEU A 153 32.66 -0.49 3.08
N GLN A 154 31.75 -1.42 2.83
CA GLN A 154 31.89 -2.85 3.08
C GLN A 154 31.65 -3.63 1.79
N GLU A 155 32.37 -4.73 1.59
CA GLU A 155 32.05 -5.71 0.56
C GLU A 155 31.56 -7.02 1.17
N SER A 156 30.51 -7.60 0.59
CA SER A 156 29.91 -8.84 1.05
C SER A 156 29.72 -9.79 -0.14
N PRO A 157 30.63 -10.76 -0.33
CA PRO A 157 30.56 -11.71 -1.42
C PRO A 157 29.66 -12.91 -1.11
N CYS A 158 28.85 -13.30 -2.09
CA CYS A 158 28.09 -14.55 -2.15
C CYS A 158 28.60 -15.37 -3.35
N ILE A 159 28.83 -16.66 -3.16
CA ILE A 159 29.24 -17.60 -4.21
C ILE A 159 28.30 -18.79 -4.19
N PHE A 160 27.74 -19.14 -5.34
CA PHE A 160 26.85 -20.28 -5.51
C PHE A 160 26.94 -20.82 -6.95
N ALA A 161 26.37 -21.99 -7.24
CA ALA A 161 26.18 -22.49 -8.60
C ALA A 161 24.69 -22.73 -8.85
N LEU A 162 24.23 -22.53 -10.09
CA LEU A 162 22.87 -22.87 -10.48
C LEU A 162 22.78 -24.38 -10.77
N THR A 163 21.72 -25.03 -10.29
CA THR A 163 21.46 -26.43 -10.66
C THR A 163 21.03 -26.52 -12.13
N PRO A 164 21.25 -27.65 -12.82
CA PRO A 164 20.81 -27.82 -14.22
C PRO A 164 19.33 -27.49 -14.45
N ARG A 165 18.47 -27.85 -13.49
CA ARG A 165 17.03 -27.53 -13.51
C ARG A 165 16.75 -26.03 -13.40
N GLN A 166 17.49 -25.29 -12.56
CA GLN A 166 17.34 -23.83 -12.46
C GLN A 166 17.82 -23.14 -13.75
N VAL A 167 18.92 -23.62 -14.34
CA VAL A 167 19.43 -23.15 -15.64
C VAL A 167 18.40 -23.39 -16.75
N GLU A 168 17.79 -24.58 -16.80
CA GLU A 168 16.76 -24.93 -17.77
C GLU A 168 15.50 -24.05 -17.60
N LEU A 169 15.02 -23.86 -16.36
CA LEU A 169 13.88 -22.99 -16.06
C LEU A 169 14.11 -21.55 -16.54
N ILE A 170 15.34 -21.02 -16.43
CA ILE A 170 15.68 -19.68 -16.95
C ILE A 170 15.67 -19.69 -18.48
N ARG A 171 16.43 -20.60 -19.11
CA ARG A 171 16.63 -20.66 -20.57
C ARG A 171 15.32 -20.87 -21.34
N ASN A 172 14.47 -21.80 -20.87
CA ASN A 172 13.24 -22.21 -21.53
C ASN A 172 12.04 -21.28 -21.19
N SER A 173 12.24 -20.24 -20.38
CA SER A 173 11.17 -19.32 -20.02
C SER A 173 10.83 -18.32 -21.14
N ARG A 174 9.56 -17.89 -21.18
CA ARG A 174 9.07 -16.85 -22.09
C ARG A 174 9.90 -15.56 -21.94
N GLU A 175 10.19 -14.91 -23.05
CA GLU A 175 10.74 -13.54 -23.08
C GLU A 175 9.62 -12.51 -22.83
N LEU A 176 9.87 -11.53 -21.95
CA LEU A 176 8.94 -10.44 -21.61
C LEU A 176 9.25 -9.16 -22.38
N GLN A 177 10.54 -8.88 -22.55
CA GLN A 177 11.13 -7.80 -23.35
C GLN A 177 12.44 -8.35 -23.94
N PRO A 178 13.02 -7.77 -25.02
CA PRO A 178 14.27 -8.25 -25.60
C PRO A 178 15.39 -8.42 -24.56
N GLY A 179 15.93 -9.63 -24.43
CA GLY A 179 16.94 -10.01 -23.43
C GLY A 179 16.41 -10.26 -22.01
N VAL A 180 15.13 -10.00 -21.73
CA VAL A 180 14.51 -10.13 -20.40
C VAL A 180 13.61 -11.36 -20.34
N LYS A 181 14.16 -12.45 -19.84
CA LYS A 181 13.43 -13.70 -19.53
C LYS A 181 12.43 -13.52 -18.39
N SER A 182 11.34 -14.29 -18.42
CA SER A 182 10.30 -14.29 -17.37
C SER A 182 10.71 -15.08 -16.13
N VAL A 183 11.56 -16.09 -16.25
CA VAL A 183 12.24 -16.70 -15.09
C VAL A 183 13.59 -16.01 -14.90
N GLN A 184 13.82 -15.50 -13.68
CA GLN A 184 14.93 -14.60 -13.36
C GLN A 184 15.58 -14.99 -12.03
N VAL A 185 16.88 -14.74 -11.91
CA VAL A 185 17.57 -14.69 -10.62
C VAL A 185 17.60 -13.24 -10.14
N VAL A 186 17.05 -13.02 -8.95
CA VAL A 186 16.73 -11.69 -8.43
C VAL A 186 17.26 -11.52 -7.01
N LEU A 187 18.06 -10.48 -6.81
CA LEU A 187 18.56 -10.04 -5.51
C LEU A 187 17.55 -9.09 -4.87
N ARG A 188 17.20 -9.34 -3.60
CA ARG A 188 16.42 -8.45 -2.75
C ARG A 188 17.23 -8.06 -1.52
N ILE A 189 17.07 -6.83 -1.07
CA ILE A 189 17.79 -6.28 0.09
C ILE A 189 16.76 -5.57 0.97
N CYS A 190 16.86 -5.72 2.29
CA CYS A 190 15.95 -5.13 3.26
C CYS A 190 16.68 -4.82 4.57
N TYR A 191 16.00 -4.22 5.56
CA TYR A 191 16.54 -4.12 6.92
C TYR A 191 16.59 -5.50 7.60
N THR A 192 17.57 -5.70 8.48
CA THR A 192 17.63 -6.89 9.35
C THR A 192 16.69 -6.71 10.53
N ASP A 193 15.38 -6.80 10.27
CA ASP A 193 14.34 -6.85 11.29
C ASP A 193 13.44 -8.08 11.07
N THR A 194 13.08 -8.72 12.18
CA THR A 194 12.29 -9.96 12.23
C THR A 194 10.87 -9.72 12.77
N SER A 195 10.58 -8.51 13.27
CA SER A 195 9.30 -8.15 13.89
C SER A 195 8.13 -8.22 12.91
N SER A 196 8.36 -7.80 11.67
CA SER A 196 7.40 -7.86 10.55
C SER A 196 8.10 -8.31 9.27
N PRO A 197 7.34 -8.68 8.22
CA PRO A 197 7.87 -8.73 6.87
C PRO A 197 8.40 -7.36 6.43
N GLN A 198 9.57 -7.33 5.81
CA GLN A 198 10.30 -6.13 5.41
C GLN A 198 10.11 -5.82 3.92
N GLU A 199 10.00 -4.54 3.57
CA GLU A 199 10.01 -4.09 2.17
C GLU A 199 11.43 -4.11 1.59
N ASP A 200 11.55 -4.05 0.26
CA ASP A 200 12.86 -3.85 -0.37
C ASP A 200 13.42 -2.47 0.04
N GLN A 201 14.59 -2.46 0.66
CA GLN A 201 15.28 -1.26 1.13
C GLN A 201 16.79 -1.47 1.02
N TYR A 202 17.44 -0.69 0.17
CA TYR A 202 18.89 -0.75 -0.03
C TYR A 202 19.66 -0.04 1.11
N PRO A 203 20.91 -0.44 1.38
CA PRO A 203 21.85 0.35 2.16
C PRO A 203 22.35 1.59 1.39
N PRO A 204 22.92 2.59 2.10
CA PRO A 204 23.67 3.67 1.47
C PRO A 204 24.78 3.14 0.58
N ASN A 205 25.16 3.89 -0.46
CA ASN A 205 26.27 3.58 -1.37
C ASN A 205 26.22 2.16 -1.98
N ILE A 206 25.03 1.59 -2.14
CA ILE A 206 24.82 0.26 -2.75
C ILE A 206 25.38 0.18 -4.18
N ALA A 207 26.27 -0.78 -4.41
CA ALA A 207 26.65 -1.27 -5.72
C ALA A 207 26.61 -2.81 -5.72
N VAL A 208 26.30 -3.40 -6.88
CA VAL A 208 26.21 -4.86 -7.04
C VAL A 208 27.07 -5.27 -8.22
N LYS A 209 28.04 -6.16 -7.98
CA LYS A 209 28.88 -6.77 -9.01
C LYS A 209 28.50 -8.24 -9.17
N VAL A 210 28.35 -8.71 -10.40
CA VAL A 210 28.06 -10.10 -10.73
C VAL A 210 29.16 -10.60 -11.66
N ASN A 211 29.89 -11.62 -11.19
CA ASN A 211 31.09 -12.14 -11.82
C ASN A 211 32.12 -11.03 -12.06
N HIS A 212 32.30 -10.57 -13.30
CA HIS A 212 33.24 -9.49 -13.63
C HIS A 212 32.57 -8.11 -13.81
N SER A 213 31.25 -8.05 -13.96
CA SER A 213 30.50 -6.86 -14.41
C SER A 213 29.67 -6.24 -13.30
N TYR A 214 29.51 -4.92 -13.31
CA TYR A 214 28.55 -4.24 -12.43
C TYR A 214 27.12 -4.36 -12.97
N CYS A 215 26.17 -4.57 -12.08
CA CYS A 215 24.74 -4.56 -12.38
C CYS A 215 24.18 -3.14 -12.15
N SER A 216 23.33 -2.67 -13.06
CA SER A 216 22.64 -1.39 -12.88
C SER A 216 21.65 -1.49 -11.71
N VAL A 217 21.83 -0.64 -10.70
CA VAL A 217 20.92 -0.48 -9.56
C VAL A 217 20.06 0.76 -9.83
N PRO A 218 18.73 0.72 -9.59
CA PRO A 218 17.86 1.87 -9.83
C PRO A 218 18.40 3.18 -9.26
N GLY A 219 18.50 4.20 -10.13
CA GLY A 219 19.00 5.52 -9.78
C GLY A 219 18.08 6.28 -8.82
N TYR A 220 18.58 7.38 -8.26
CA TYR A 220 17.73 8.31 -7.51
C TYR A 220 16.73 9.00 -8.45
N TYR A 221 15.49 9.21 -7.99
CA TYR A 221 14.60 10.13 -8.70
C TYR A 221 15.05 11.58 -8.43
N PRO A 222 15.09 12.46 -9.44
CA PRO A 222 15.27 13.89 -9.20
C PRO A 222 14.14 14.41 -8.33
N SER A 223 14.47 15.32 -7.41
CA SER A 223 13.51 15.92 -6.47
C SER A 223 13.21 17.35 -6.92
N ASN A 224 12.03 17.57 -7.51
CA ASN A 224 11.56 18.90 -7.90
C ASN A 224 11.12 19.76 -6.69
N LYS A 225 11.52 19.40 -5.47
CA LYS A 225 11.20 20.11 -4.23
C LYS A 225 12.50 20.44 -3.48
N PRO A 226 12.87 21.73 -3.34
CA PRO A 226 14.00 22.15 -2.52
C PRO A 226 13.92 21.57 -1.10
N GLY A 227 15.06 21.10 -0.59
CA GLY A 227 15.15 20.51 0.76
C GLY A 227 14.60 19.09 0.92
N VAL A 228 14.01 18.47 -0.11
CA VAL A 228 13.59 17.06 -0.06
C VAL A 228 14.67 16.17 -0.67
N GLU A 229 15.30 15.34 0.15
CA GLU A 229 16.36 14.40 -0.30
C GLU A 229 15.87 13.49 -1.45
N PRO A 230 16.70 13.26 -2.49
CA PRO A 230 16.38 12.33 -3.59
C PRO A 230 16.12 10.90 -3.08
N LYS A 231 14.85 10.47 -3.07
CA LYS A 231 14.49 9.11 -2.63
C LYS A 231 14.68 8.10 -3.77
N ARG A 232 15.53 7.10 -3.55
CA ARG A 232 15.75 5.97 -4.48
C ARG A 232 14.57 4.98 -4.41
N PRO A 233 14.02 4.52 -5.55
CA PRO A 233 13.11 3.38 -5.59
C PRO A 233 13.89 2.10 -5.27
N CYS A 234 13.74 1.59 -4.05
CA CYS A 234 14.26 0.28 -3.70
C CYS A 234 13.33 -0.78 -4.31
N ARG A 235 13.89 -1.66 -5.15
CA ARG A 235 13.17 -2.72 -5.88
C ARG A 235 14.04 -3.98 -5.97
N PRO A 236 13.48 -5.15 -6.31
CA PRO A 236 14.29 -6.33 -6.63
C PRO A 236 15.21 -6.06 -7.84
N ILE A 237 16.44 -6.56 -7.78
CA ILE A 237 17.48 -6.34 -8.81
C ILE A 237 17.65 -7.64 -9.62
N ASN A 238 17.32 -7.60 -10.91
CA ASN A 238 17.44 -8.75 -11.82
C ASN A 238 18.90 -8.94 -12.26
N LEU A 239 19.55 -9.99 -11.76
CA LEU A 239 20.96 -10.31 -12.02
C LEU A 239 21.17 -11.28 -13.19
N THR A 240 20.10 -11.87 -13.71
CA THR A 240 20.12 -13.01 -14.66
C THR A 240 21.02 -12.78 -15.88
N HIS A 241 21.04 -11.56 -16.41
CA HIS A 241 21.78 -11.18 -17.62
C HIS A 241 23.31 -11.15 -17.44
N LEU A 242 23.82 -11.20 -16.20
CA LEU A 242 25.25 -11.24 -15.88
C LEU A 242 25.71 -12.63 -15.37
N MET A 243 24.80 -13.60 -15.29
CA MET A 243 25.07 -14.91 -14.69
C MET A 243 25.52 -15.95 -15.71
N TYR A 244 26.47 -16.78 -15.29
CA TYR A 244 26.79 -18.02 -15.97
C TYR A 244 25.62 -19.00 -15.81
N LEU A 245 24.81 -19.13 -16.86
CA LEU A 245 23.71 -20.09 -16.95
C LEU A 245 24.25 -21.49 -17.27
N SER A 246 25.09 -22.03 -16.38
CA SER A 246 25.75 -23.33 -16.46
C SER A 246 26.08 -23.86 -15.05
N ALA A 247 26.82 -24.97 -14.96
CA ALA A 247 27.35 -25.47 -13.69
C ALA A 247 28.51 -24.63 -13.10
N ALA A 248 28.92 -23.53 -13.76
CA ALA A 248 29.95 -22.64 -13.24
C ALA A 248 29.46 -21.86 -12.01
N THR A 249 30.37 -21.62 -11.05
CA THR A 249 30.07 -20.79 -9.89
C THR A 249 29.87 -19.33 -10.29
N ASN A 250 28.75 -18.75 -9.86
CA ASN A 250 28.49 -17.33 -9.94
C ASN A 250 28.94 -16.65 -8.64
N ARG A 251 29.64 -15.52 -8.75
CA ARG A 251 30.00 -14.66 -7.63
C ARG A 251 29.21 -13.36 -7.70
N ILE A 252 28.43 -13.07 -6.67
CA ILE A 252 27.83 -11.75 -6.45
C ILE A 252 28.67 -11.05 -5.37
N THR A 253 29.10 -9.82 -5.59
CA THR A 253 29.62 -8.96 -4.51
C THR A 253 28.63 -7.81 -4.31
N VAL A 254 28.15 -7.65 -3.08
CA VAL A 254 27.33 -6.50 -2.65
C VAL A 254 28.26 -5.53 -1.93
N THR A 255 28.46 -4.34 -2.48
CA THR A 255 29.23 -3.26 -1.86
C THR A 255 28.25 -2.27 -1.23
N TRP A 256 28.44 -1.90 0.03
CA TRP A 256 27.44 -1.14 0.81
C TRP A 256 28.04 -0.26 1.91
N GLY A 257 27.32 0.79 2.30
CA GLY A 257 27.72 1.72 3.35
C GLY A 257 27.27 1.28 4.75
N ASN A 258 28.22 0.99 5.63
CA ASN A 258 27.95 0.69 7.04
C ASN A 258 27.80 1.99 7.85
N TYR A 259 26.56 2.39 8.09
CA TYR A 259 26.18 3.58 8.87
C TYR A 259 25.26 3.23 10.05
N GLY A 260 25.51 2.10 10.74
CA GLY A 260 24.82 1.74 11.98
C GLY A 260 23.40 1.18 11.84
N LYS A 261 22.99 0.80 10.62
CA LYS A 261 21.79 -0.01 10.36
C LYS A 261 22.21 -1.35 9.75
N SER A 262 21.70 -2.45 10.28
CA SER A 262 21.85 -3.78 9.67
C SER A 262 20.91 -3.97 8.48
N TYR A 263 21.41 -4.66 7.45
CA TYR A 263 20.69 -4.98 6.22
C TYR A 263 20.83 -6.47 5.90
N SER A 264 19.78 -7.09 5.36
CA SER A 264 19.79 -8.49 4.95
C SER A 264 19.54 -8.63 3.45
N VAL A 265 20.32 -9.51 2.81
CA VAL A 265 20.20 -9.87 1.39
C VAL A 265 19.58 -11.25 1.22
N GLY A 266 18.69 -11.41 0.25
CA GLY A 266 18.14 -12.69 -0.18
C GLY A 266 18.21 -12.82 -1.70
N LEU A 267 18.52 -14.02 -2.19
CA LEU A 267 18.64 -14.32 -3.61
C LEU A 267 17.59 -15.35 -4.01
N TYR A 268 16.79 -15.02 -5.02
CA TYR A 268 15.60 -15.78 -5.38
C TYR A 268 15.62 -16.16 -6.85
N LEU A 269 15.24 -17.40 -7.16
CA LEU A 269 14.74 -17.73 -8.50
C LEU A 269 13.25 -17.40 -8.51
N VAL A 270 12.82 -16.55 -9.43
CA VAL A 270 11.43 -16.07 -9.52
C VAL A 270 10.90 -16.20 -10.95
N ARG A 271 9.60 -16.45 -11.10
CA ARG A 271 8.86 -16.13 -12.32
C ARG A 271 8.25 -14.74 -12.16
N GLN A 272 8.68 -13.79 -12.97
CA GLN A 272 7.98 -12.53 -13.15
C GLN A 272 6.65 -12.79 -13.87
N MET A 273 5.58 -12.24 -13.31
CA MET A 273 4.21 -12.29 -13.83
C MET A 273 3.91 -10.99 -14.58
N THR A 274 3.04 -11.05 -15.58
CA THR A 274 2.50 -9.87 -16.27
C THR A 274 1.21 -9.36 -15.63
N SER A 275 0.84 -8.10 -15.90
CA SER A 275 -0.47 -7.53 -15.52
C SER A 275 -1.64 -8.36 -16.07
N ALA A 276 -1.52 -8.93 -17.26
CA ALA A 276 -2.52 -9.83 -17.85
C ALA A 276 -2.68 -11.15 -17.05
N GLU A 277 -1.59 -11.78 -16.64
CA GLU A 277 -1.65 -13.01 -15.81
C GLU A 277 -2.22 -12.71 -14.40
N LEU A 278 -1.87 -11.57 -13.80
CA LEU A 278 -2.45 -11.14 -12.53
C LEU A 278 -3.94 -10.78 -12.66
N LEU A 279 -4.36 -10.21 -13.79
CA LEU A 279 -5.78 -9.95 -14.08
C LEU A 279 -6.56 -11.26 -14.25
N GLN A 280 -6.00 -12.24 -14.99
CA GLN A 280 -6.63 -13.55 -15.15
C GLN A 280 -6.81 -14.24 -13.79
N ARG A 281 -5.77 -14.24 -12.94
CA ARG A 281 -5.85 -14.77 -11.57
C ARG A 281 -6.89 -14.01 -10.74
N LEU A 282 -6.95 -12.68 -10.81
CA LEU A 282 -7.95 -11.87 -10.10
C LEU A 282 -9.38 -12.21 -10.56
N LYS A 283 -9.60 -12.44 -11.87
CA LYS A 283 -10.88 -12.94 -12.40
C LYS A 283 -11.23 -14.36 -11.96
N THR A 284 -10.26 -15.18 -11.55
CA THR A 284 -10.51 -16.54 -11.04
C THR A 284 -10.88 -16.59 -9.55
N ILE A 285 -10.27 -15.74 -8.71
CA ILE A 285 -10.43 -15.83 -7.22
C ILE A 285 -10.92 -14.55 -6.53
N GLY A 286 -10.97 -13.41 -7.22
CA GLY A 286 -11.28 -12.10 -6.65
C GLY A 286 -12.71 -11.59 -6.88
N ILE A 287 -13.55 -12.31 -7.64
CA ILE A 287 -14.94 -11.88 -7.90
C ILE A 287 -15.78 -12.06 -6.63
N LYS A 288 -16.36 -10.98 -6.12
CA LYS A 288 -17.36 -11.03 -5.04
C LYS A 288 -18.76 -11.16 -5.65
N HIS A 289 -19.59 -12.03 -5.07
CA HIS A 289 -20.94 -12.30 -5.57
C HIS A 289 -21.83 -11.04 -5.50
N PRO A 290 -22.72 -10.77 -6.49
CA PRO A 290 -23.53 -9.54 -6.52
C PRO A 290 -24.32 -9.27 -5.23
N GLU A 291 -24.91 -10.29 -4.61
CA GLU A 291 -25.64 -10.11 -3.34
C GLU A 291 -24.74 -9.76 -2.14
N LEU A 292 -23.44 -10.12 -2.16
CA LEU A 292 -22.48 -9.70 -1.14
C LEU A 292 -22.09 -8.23 -1.34
N CYS A 293 -21.92 -7.80 -2.59
CA CYS A 293 -21.73 -6.39 -2.93
C CYS A 293 -22.99 -5.57 -2.57
N LYS A 294 -24.19 -6.11 -2.80
CA LYS A 294 -25.47 -5.50 -2.38
C LYS A 294 -25.60 -5.38 -0.86
N ALA A 295 -25.16 -6.40 -0.12
CA ALA A 295 -25.09 -6.33 1.35
C ALA A 295 -24.09 -5.25 1.82
N LEU A 296 -22.94 -5.11 1.16
CA LEU A 296 -21.96 -4.05 1.44
C LEU A 296 -22.49 -2.65 1.13
N VAL A 297 -23.30 -2.49 0.07
CA VAL A 297 -24.02 -1.23 -0.22
C VAL A 297 -24.96 -0.90 0.94
N LYS A 298 -25.81 -1.85 1.37
CA LYS A 298 -26.69 -1.68 2.54
C LYS A 298 -25.94 -1.34 3.82
N GLU A 299 -24.80 -1.99 4.08
CA GLU A 299 -23.97 -1.74 5.26
C GLU A 299 -23.40 -0.31 5.27
N LYS A 300 -22.93 0.17 4.11
CA LYS A 300 -22.35 1.52 3.96
C LYS A 300 -23.39 2.65 3.89
N LEU A 301 -24.61 2.34 3.47
CA LEU A 301 -25.76 3.25 3.48
C LEU A 301 -26.61 3.10 4.77
N ARG A 302 -26.21 2.23 5.70
CA ARG A 302 -26.92 2.04 6.96
C ARG A 302 -26.87 3.33 7.78
N LEU A 303 -28.04 3.93 8.00
CA LEU A 303 -28.23 5.10 8.84
C LEU A 303 -27.60 4.90 10.23
N ASP A 304 -26.84 5.89 10.68
CA ASP A 304 -26.37 5.95 12.06
C ASP A 304 -27.46 6.60 12.93
N PRO A 305 -27.98 5.94 13.98
CA PRO A 305 -29.09 6.48 14.77
C PRO A 305 -28.79 7.83 15.45
N ASP A 306 -27.51 8.13 15.67
CA ASP A 306 -27.04 9.38 16.27
C ASP A 306 -26.79 10.49 15.22
N SER A 307 -27.09 10.26 13.93
CA SER A 307 -26.94 11.23 12.84
C SER A 307 -28.27 11.87 12.43
N GLU A 308 -28.37 13.19 12.57
CA GLU A 308 -29.52 13.99 12.08
C GLU A 308 -29.66 13.96 10.54
N ILE A 309 -28.56 13.68 9.82
CA ILE A 309 -28.54 13.60 8.36
C ILE A 309 -28.59 12.13 7.93
N ALA A 310 -29.59 11.79 7.11
CA ALA A 310 -29.79 10.45 6.57
C ALA A 310 -29.31 10.34 5.11
N THR A 311 -28.36 9.45 4.84
CA THR A 311 -27.89 9.14 3.48
C THR A 311 -28.93 8.29 2.74
N THR A 312 -29.80 8.92 1.93
CA THR A 312 -30.84 8.23 1.15
C THR A 312 -30.29 7.38 0.00
N GLY A 313 -29.13 7.78 -0.54
CA GLY A 313 -28.43 7.07 -1.59
C GLY A 313 -27.00 7.60 -1.79
N VAL A 314 -26.22 6.92 -2.62
CA VAL A 314 -24.86 7.34 -3.03
C VAL A 314 -24.70 7.16 -4.54
N ARG A 315 -24.30 8.25 -5.20
CA ARG A 315 -23.93 8.27 -6.63
C ARG A 315 -22.59 7.55 -6.83
N VAL A 316 -22.50 6.73 -7.87
CA VAL A 316 -21.28 6.01 -8.30
C VAL A 316 -21.18 6.11 -9.82
N SER A 317 -20.00 6.47 -10.32
CA SER A 317 -19.74 6.52 -11.76
C SER A 317 -19.34 5.15 -12.32
N LEU A 318 -19.89 4.84 -13.49
CA LEU A 318 -19.51 3.72 -14.34
C LEU A 318 -18.23 4.04 -15.16
N ILE A 319 -17.72 5.28 -15.08
CA ILE A 319 -16.44 5.71 -15.64
C ILE A 319 -15.30 5.45 -14.65
N CYS A 320 -14.17 4.97 -15.18
CA CYS A 320 -12.96 4.71 -14.41
C CYS A 320 -12.25 6.02 -13.99
N PRO A 321 -12.05 6.29 -12.70
CA PRO A 321 -11.41 7.52 -12.23
C PRO A 321 -9.94 7.67 -12.70
N LEU A 322 -9.25 6.56 -12.98
CA LEU A 322 -7.86 6.54 -13.51
C LEU A 322 -7.76 7.01 -14.97
N VAL A 323 -8.58 6.45 -15.86
CA VAL A 323 -8.40 6.57 -17.32
C VAL A 323 -9.54 7.29 -18.04
N LYS A 324 -10.57 7.70 -17.31
CA LYS A 324 -11.77 8.41 -17.82
C LYS A 324 -12.55 7.67 -18.92
N MET A 325 -12.31 6.37 -19.09
CA MET A 325 -13.08 5.45 -19.90
C MET A 325 -14.04 4.63 -19.04
N ARG A 326 -15.14 4.13 -19.61
CA ARG A 326 -16.08 3.21 -18.95
C ARG A 326 -15.36 1.98 -18.37
N LEU A 327 -15.76 1.56 -17.16
CA LEU A 327 -15.19 0.42 -16.45
C LEU A 327 -15.41 -0.88 -17.25
N SER A 328 -14.33 -1.66 -17.45
CA SER A 328 -14.38 -2.99 -18.08
C SER A 328 -14.29 -4.13 -17.05
N VAL A 329 -13.56 -3.89 -15.96
CA VAL A 329 -13.43 -4.81 -14.83
C VAL A 329 -13.49 -3.98 -13.54
N PRO A 330 -14.68 -3.74 -12.96
CA PRO A 330 -14.84 -2.87 -11.80
C PRO A 330 -14.18 -3.49 -10.57
N CYS A 331 -13.18 -2.80 -10.05
CA CYS A 331 -12.32 -3.28 -8.97
C CYS A 331 -12.18 -2.24 -7.86
N ARG A 332 -12.03 -2.72 -6.63
CA ARG A 332 -11.71 -1.94 -5.44
C ARG A 332 -10.91 -2.80 -4.48
N ALA A 333 -10.22 -2.22 -3.50
CA ALA A 333 -9.76 -3.03 -2.37
C ALA A 333 -10.95 -3.31 -1.44
N GLU A 334 -10.98 -4.48 -0.80
CA GLU A 334 -12.01 -4.83 0.18
C GLU A 334 -12.07 -3.78 1.31
N THR A 335 -10.89 -3.32 1.75
CA THR A 335 -10.63 -2.28 2.75
C THR A 335 -11.02 -0.84 2.35
N CYS A 336 -11.42 -0.59 1.10
CA CYS A 336 -11.86 0.74 0.67
C CYS A 336 -13.22 1.13 1.29
N ALA A 337 -13.30 2.33 1.86
CA ALA A 337 -14.53 2.87 2.45
C ALA A 337 -15.59 3.25 1.38
N HIS A 338 -15.17 3.77 0.23
CA HIS A 338 -16.06 4.12 -0.89
C HIS A 338 -16.68 2.90 -1.59
N LEU A 339 -17.76 3.14 -2.34
CA LEU A 339 -18.37 2.19 -3.29
C LEU A 339 -17.80 2.32 -4.71
N GLN A 340 -17.34 3.52 -5.10
CA GLN A 340 -16.73 3.77 -6.41
C GLN A 340 -15.60 2.77 -6.72
N CYS A 341 -15.64 2.19 -7.91
CA CYS A 341 -14.61 1.28 -8.41
C CYS A 341 -13.66 1.99 -9.38
N PHE A 342 -12.51 1.36 -9.59
CA PHE A 342 -11.53 1.65 -10.64
C PHE A 342 -11.32 0.41 -11.50
N ASP A 343 -10.78 0.56 -12.71
CA ASP A 343 -10.62 -0.56 -13.64
C ASP A 343 -9.38 -1.41 -13.28
N ALA A 344 -9.59 -2.73 -13.15
CA ALA A 344 -8.51 -3.66 -12.79
C ALA A 344 -7.40 -3.77 -13.84
N VAL A 345 -7.72 -3.64 -15.12
CA VAL A 345 -6.75 -3.80 -16.23
C VAL A 345 -5.71 -2.70 -16.14
N PHE A 346 -6.17 -1.45 -16.12
CA PHE A 346 -5.30 -0.28 -16.05
C PHE A 346 -4.59 -0.15 -14.69
N TYR A 347 -5.26 -0.54 -13.59
CA TYR A 347 -4.63 -0.54 -12.27
C TYR A 347 -3.44 -1.53 -12.19
N LEU A 348 -3.58 -2.72 -12.77
CA LEU A 348 -2.49 -3.71 -12.80
C LEU A 348 -1.37 -3.27 -13.76
N GLN A 349 -1.70 -2.73 -14.94
CA GLN A 349 -0.69 -2.17 -15.86
C GLN A 349 0.10 -1.00 -15.26
N MET A 350 -0.55 -0.13 -14.48
CA MET A 350 0.13 0.95 -13.74
C MET A 350 1.12 0.36 -12.72
N ASN A 351 0.67 -0.60 -11.90
CA ASN A 351 1.50 -1.21 -10.86
C ASN A 351 2.62 -2.11 -11.42
N GLU A 352 2.47 -2.65 -12.62
CA GLU A 352 3.53 -3.39 -13.33
C GLU A 352 4.74 -2.49 -13.66
N LYS A 353 4.48 -1.23 -14.06
CA LYS A 353 5.52 -0.21 -14.32
C LYS A 353 6.03 0.43 -13.01
N LYS A 354 5.11 0.86 -12.15
CA LYS A 354 5.39 1.57 -10.89
C LYS A 354 4.48 1.01 -9.79
N PRO A 355 4.90 -0.05 -9.06
CA PRO A 355 4.10 -0.65 -8.00
C PRO A 355 4.00 0.33 -6.82
N THR A 356 2.88 1.05 -6.75
CA THR A 356 2.53 1.93 -5.63
C THR A 356 1.51 1.25 -4.72
N TRP A 357 0.64 0.42 -5.29
CA TRP A 357 -0.48 -0.26 -4.62
C TRP A 357 -1.36 0.69 -3.79
N MET A 358 -1.60 1.90 -4.31
CA MET A 358 -2.47 2.92 -3.71
C MET A 358 -3.79 3.02 -4.47
N CYS A 359 -4.91 3.15 -3.76
CA CYS A 359 -6.24 3.27 -4.34
C CYS A 359 -6.45 4.65 -5.00
N PRO A 360 -6.75 4.72 -6.31
CA PRO A 360 -6.89 5.97 -7.06
C PRO A 360 -8.21 6.74 -6.79
N VAL A 361 -8.90 6.41 -5.70
CA VAL A 361 -10.17 7.04 -5.27
C VAL A 361 -10.06 7.63 -3.87
N CYS A 362 -9.13 7.14 -3.03
CA CYS A 362 -9.01 7.60 -1.64
C CYS A 362 -7.59 7.55 -1.07
N ASP A 363 -6.57 7.31 -1.90
CA ASP A 363 -5.15 7.30 -1.55
C ASP A 363 -4.78 6.45 -0.31
N LYS A 364 -5.53 5.34 -0.13
CA LYS A 364 -5.24 4.30 0.87
C LYS A 364 -4.61 3.07 0.21
N PRO A 365 -3.83 2.26 0.95
CA PRO A 365 -3.26 1.02 0.40
C PRO A 365 -4.32 0.08 -0.16
N ALA A 366 -4.10 -0.36 -1.39
CA ALA A 366 -4.89 -1.33 -2.15
C ALA A 366 -3.95 -2.39 -2.78
N PRO A 367 -3.30 -3.22 -1.94
CA PRO A 367 -2.42 -4.29 -2.40
C PRO A 367 -3.19 -5.39 -3.13
N TYR A 368 -2.53 -6.08 -4.06
CA TYR A 368 -3.14 -7.12 -4.91
C TYR A 368 -3.99 -8.15 -4.14
N ASP A 369 -3.48 -8.64 -3.01
CA ASP A 369 -4.16 -9.66 -2.18
C ASP A 369 -5.43 -9.15 -1.47
N GLN A 370 -5.73 -7.85 -1.54
CA GLN A 370 -6.98 -7.22 -1.06
C GLN A 370 -7.91 -6.75 -2.20
N LEU A 371 -7.50 -6.90 -3.47
CA LEU A 371 -8.32 -6.48 -4.61
C LEU A 371 -9.50 -7.42 -4.81
N ILE A 372 -10.66 -6.84 -5.06
CA ILE A 372 -11.91 -7.54 -5.33
C ILE A 372 -12.55 -6.97 -6.60
N ILE A 373 -13.09 -7.86 -7.44
CA ILE A 373 -13.93 -7.46 -8.58
C ILE A 373 -15.37 -7.42 -8.06
N ASP A 374 -16.03 -6.27 -8.24
CA ASP A 374 -17.38 -6.05 -7.72
C ASP A 374 -18.41 -6.69 -8.67
N GLY A 375 -19.03 -7.80 -8.24
CA GLY A 375 -20.00 -8.52 -9.06
C GLY A 375 -21.30 -7.77 -9.29
N LEU A 376 -21.70 -6.89 -8.37
CA LEU A 376 -22.89 -6.06 -8.55
C LEU A 376 -22.62 -5.00 -9.62
N LEU A 377 -21.53 -4.24 -9.50
CA LEU A 377 -21.20 -3.24 -10.50
C LEU A 377 -20.86 -3.87 -11.87
N SER A 378 -20.28 -5.08 -11.89
CA SER A 378 -20.05 -5.85 -13.13
C SER A 378 -21.37 -6.19 -13.85
N LYS A 379 -22.40 -6.58 -13.07
CA LYS A 379 -23.75 -6.83 -13.59
C LYS A 379 -24.38 -5.53 -14.12
N ILE A 380 -24.31 -4.45 -13.35
CA ILE A 380 -24.85 -3.12 -13.74
C ILE A 380 -24.22 -2.60 -15.04
N LEU A 381 -22.90 -2.74 -15.19
CA LEU A 381 -22.18 -2.33 -16.42
C LEU A 381 -22.68 -3.05 -17.68
N THR A 382 -23.29 -4.23 -17.52
CA THR A 382 -23.90 -5.07 -18.57
C THR A 382 -25.39 -4.77 -18.76
N GLU A 383 -26.10 -4.31 -17.71
CA GLU A 383 -27.54 -4.02 -17.75
C GLU A 383 -27.88 -2.57 -18.14
N CYS A 384 -26.93 -1.63 -18.04
CA CYS A 384 -27.15 -0.22 -18.39
C CYS A 384 -25.96 0.36 -19.15
N GLU A 385 -25.97 0.24 -20.48
CA GLU A 385 -24.93 0.78 -21.37
C GLU A 385 -25.02 2.31 -21.55
N ASP A 386 -26.19 2.91 -21.31
CA ASP A 386 -26.56 4.27 -21.72
C ASP A 386 -26.48 5.34 -20.62
N ALA A 387 -25.86 5.03 -19.48
CA ALA A 387 -25.56 5.99 -18.42
C ALA A 387 -24.12 5.84 -17.91
N ASP A 388 -23.53 6.96 -17.49
CA ASP A 388 -22.18 7.05 -16.92
C ASP A 388 -22.17 7.12 -15.39
N GLU A 389 -23.35 7.24 -14.77
CA GLU A 389 -23.55 7.21 -13.32
C GLU A 389 -24.80 6.40 -12.93
N ILE A 390 -24.76 5.86 -11.72
CA ILE A 390 -25.88 5.23 -11.03
C ILE A 390 -26.03 5.85 -9.63
N GLU A 391 -27.22 5.78 -9.06
CA GLU A 391 -27.42 5.96 -7.62
C GLU A 391 -27.71 4.60 -6.98
N TYR A 392 -27.00 4.27 -5.91
CA TYR A 392 -27.34 3.16 -5.01
C TYR A 392 -28.25 3.65 -3.90
N LEU A 393 -29.35 2.95 -3.64
CA LEU A 393 -30.32 3.27 -2.58
C LEU A 393 -30.11 2.43 -1.32
N VAL A 394 -30.65 2.87 -0.18
CA VAL A 394 -30.50 2.21 1.14
C VAL A 394 -30.91 0.72 1.20
N ASP A 395 -31.78 0.26 0.30
CA ASP A 395 -32.19 -1.16 0.17
C ASP A 395 -31.23 -1.98 -0.73
N GLY A 396 -30.14 -1.36 -1.19
CA GLY A 396 -29.19 -1.93 -2.14
C GLY A 396 -29.72 -2.06 -3.57
N SER A 397 -30.91 -1.53 -3.90
CA SER A 397 -31.30 -1.31 -5.29
C SER A 397 -30.47 -0.17 -5.91
N TRP A 398 -30.61 0.00 -7.22
CA TRP A 398 -29.91 1.05 -7.96
C TRP A 398 -30.78 1.57 -9.10
N CYS A 399 -30.51 2.80 -9.53
CA CYS A 399 -31.11 3.39 -10.73
C CYS A 399 -30.03 4.11 -11.57
N PRO A 400 -30.17 4.17 -12.91
CA PRO A 400 -29.26 4.91 -13.76
C PRO A 400 -29.55 6.41 -13.73
N ILE A 401 -28.51 7.22 -13.52
CA ILE A 401 -28.61 8.67 -13.57
C ILE A 401 -28.39 9.10 -15.02
N ARG A 402 -29.50 9.20 -15.75
CA ARG A 402 -29.51 9.83 -17.07
C ARG A 402 -29.61 11.34 -16.88
N ALA A 403 -28.86 12.10 -17.68
CA ALA A 403 -29.14 13.53 -17.82
C ALA A 403 -30.58 13.68 -18.36
N GLU A 404 -31.39 14.52 -17.74
CA GLU A 404 -32.72 14.81 -18.24
C GLU A 404 -32.58 15.55 -19.57
N LYS A 405 -32.79 14.84 -20.69
CA LYS A 405 -33.33 15.49 -21.89
C LYS A 405 -34.65 16.09 -21.45
N GLU A 406 -34.71 17.42 -21.37
CA GLU A 406 -35.89 18.18 -20.99
C GLU A 406 -37.12 17.65 -21.75
N ARG A 407 -37.93 16.86 -21.06
CA ARG A 407 -39.25 16.51 -21.57
C ARG A 407 -40.07 17.76 -21.37
N SER A 408 -40.30 18.49 -22.46
CA SER A 408 -41.19 19.64 -22.54
C SER A 408 -42.65 19.23 -22.33
N CYS A 409 -42.95 18.74 -21.13
CA CYS A 409 -44.29 18.52 -20.62
C CYS A 409 -44.94 19.87 -20.32
N SER A 410 -45.20 20.63 -21.38
CA SER A 410 -46.10 21.78 -21.31
C SER A 410 -47.46 21.29 -20.79
N PRO A 411 -47.99 21.87 -19.69
CA PRO A 411 -49.28 21.46 -19.18
C PRO A 411 -50.36 21.90 -20.16
N GLN A 412 -50.91 20.94 -20.91
CA GLN A 412 -52.01 21.17 -21.84
C GLN A 412 -53.31 21.38 -21.07
N CYS A 413 -53.49 22.59 -20.51
CA CYS A 413 -54.78 23.07 -20.08
C CYS A 413 -55.72 23.13 -21.31
N PRO A 414 -56.91 22.50 -21.28
CA PRO A 414 -57.84 22.55 -22.40
C PRO A 414 -58.48 23.94 -22.49
N ILE A 415 -57.93 24.79 -23.35
CA ILE A 415 -58.55 26.08 -23.70
C ILE A 415 -59.83 25.80 -24.47
N LEU A 416 -60.96 26.32 -23.97
CA LEU A 416 -62.26 26.21 -24.62
C LEU A 416 -62.27 27.01 -25.92
N VAL A 417 -62.63 26.36 -27.02
CA VAL A 417 -62.70 26.98 -28.35
C VAL A 417 -63.96 27.85 -28.47
N LEU A 418 -63.74 29.14 -28.73
CA LEU A 418 -64.72 30.06 -29.32
C LEU A 418 -64.06 30.62 -30.59
N GLY A 419 -64.78 30.55 -31.72
CA GLY A 419 -64.18 30.65 -33.06
C GLY A 419 -64.54 31.91 -33.84
N SER A 420 -64.55 31.73 -35.17
CA SER A 420 -64.63 32.76 -36.23
C SER A 420 -63.31 33.53 -36.46
N SER A 421 -62.95 33.92 -37.68
CA SER A 421 -63.26 33.38 -39.03
C SER A 421 -62.26 33.96 -40.04
N ASP A 422 -62.21 33.38 -41.25
CA ASP A 422 -61.63 33.99 -42.47
C ASP A 422 -60.09 34.20 -42.51
N VAL A 423 -59.43 34.36 -43.67
CA VAL A 423 -59.37 33.53 -44.91
C VAL A 423 -58.19 34.07 -45.76
N ASN A 424 -57.48 33.21 -46.51
CA ASN A 424 -56.26 33.50 -47.30
C ASN A 424 -55.00 33.83 -46.48
N GLY A 425 -53.77 33.53 -46.92
CA GLY A 425 -53.36 32.71 -48.07
C GLY A 425 -51.87 32.84 -48.42
N LEU A 426 -51.31 31.81 -49.09
CA LEU A 426 -50.01 31.76 -49.81
C LEU A 426 -48.69 31.91 -49.02
N LEU A 427 -47.84 30.89 -49.15
CA LEU A 427 -46.36 31.00 -49.12
C LEU A 427 -45.85 31.65 -50.42
N PRO A 428 -44.70 32.35 -50.42
CA PRO A 428 -43.46 31.66 -50.82
C PRO A 428 -42.17 32.11 -50.08
N THR A 429 -41.14 31.27 -50.15
CA THR A 429 -39.72 31.65 -49.91
C THR A 429 -39.14 32.34 -51.17
N PRO A 430 -38.11 33.21 -51.02
CA PRO A 430 -36.74 32.76 -51.33
C PRO A 430 -35.61 33.44 -50.50
N ASN A 431 -34.37 33.00 -50.71
CA ASN A 431 -33.15 33.57 -50.13
C ASN A 431 -32.76 34.93 -50.77
N GLY A 432 -32.03 35.78 -50.02
CA GLY A 432 -31.28 36.92 -50.56
C GLY A 432 -30.50 37.70 -49.50
N ASN A 433 -29.23 38.03 -49.75
CA ASN A 433 -28.40 38.90 -48.90
C ASN A 433 -28.75 40.39 -49.11
N GLY A 434 -28.62 41.24 -48.07
CA GLY A 434 -28.80 42.69 -48.20
C GLY A 434 -28.59 43.48 -46.90
N GLU A 435 -27.42 44.08 -46.77
CA GLU A 435 -26.83 44.91 -45.70
C GLU A 435 -27.71 45.86 -44.83
N ASN A 436 -27.25 46.02 -43.58
CA ASN A 436 -27.29 47.23 -42.71
C ASN A 436 -28.61 47.96 -42.37
N GLY A 437 -29.01 47.86 -41.10
CA GLY A 437 -29.89 48.81 -40.42
C GLY A 437 -29.63 48.83 -38.90
N LYS A 438 -29.15 49.95 -38.35
CA LYS A 438 -28.69 50.06 -36.94
C LYS A 438 -29.77 50.64 -36.02
N ALA A 439 -30.11 49.91 -34.95
CA ALA A 439 -30.86 50.41 -33.79
C ALA A 439 -30.32 49.78 -32.49
N THR A 440 -30.51 50.45 -31.35
CA THR A 440 -29.79 50.18 -30.09
C THR A 440 -30.70 49.66 -28.97
N ALA A 441 -30.22 48.68 -28.20
CA ALA A 441 -30.65 48.39 -26.83
C ALA A 441 -29.51 47.69 -26.07
N ASP A 442 -29.28 48.06 -24.81
CA ASP A 442 -28.14 47.60 -24.02
C ASP A 442 -28.38 46.22 -23.37
N VAL A 443 -27.36 45.37 -23.38
CA VAL A 443 -27.20 44.24 -22.46
C VAL A 443 -25.75 44.26 -21.97
N VAL A 444 -25.56 44.22 -20.65
CA VAL A 444 -24.24 44.21 -20.02
C VAL A 444 -23.80 42.77 -19.80
N ASP A 445 -22.72 42.37 -20.46
CA ASP A 445 -21.95 41.15 -20.17
C ASP A 445 -20.60 41.57 -19.56
N LEU A 446 -20.04 40.73 -18.68
CA LEU A 446 -18.80 40.97 -17.96
C LEU A 446 -17.88 39.73 -18.00
N THR A 447 -17.58 39.26 -19.21
CA THR A 447 -16.43 38.38 -19.46
C THR A 447 -15.26 39.18 -20.04
N LEU A 448 -14.30 39.50 -19.18
CA LEU A 448 -12.97 40.05 -19.50
C LEU A 448 -11.94 39.10 -18.83
N ASP A 449 -10.88 38.60 -19.48
CA ASP A 449 -10.35 38.87 -20.82
C ASP A 449 -9.80 37.60 -21.51
N SER A 450 -9.72 37.62 -22.85
CA SER A 450 -8.78 36.82 -23.67
C SER A 450 -7.46 37.60 -23.82
N SER A 451 -6.29 37.07 -24.17
CA SER A 451 -5.87 36.27 -25.35
C SER A 451 -4.41 35.84 -25.08
N SER A 452 -3.87 34.67 -25.46
CA SER A 452 -3.60 34.13 -26.80
C SER A 452 -2.68 34.99 -27.69
N SER A 453 -1.43 34.52 -27.84
CA SER A 453 -0.51 34.73 -28.98
C SER A 453 0.57 33.62 -28.96
N GLU A 454 1.12 33.29 -30.13
CA GLU A 454 2.13 32.22 -30.34
C GLU A 454 3.40 32.81 -30.97
N GLU A 455 4.50 32.02 -31.00
CA GLU A 455 5.79 32.31 -31.66
C GLU A 455 6.59 33.47 -30.98
N GLU A 456 7.93 33.60 -31.05
CA GLU A 456 8.97 33.02 -31.93
C GLU A 456 10.21 32.53 -31.12
N GLU A 457 11.21 31.92 -31.79
CA GLU A 457 12.55 31.65 -31.26
C GLU A 457 13.55 32.70 -31.79
N GLU A 458 14.24 33.46 -30.91
CA GLU A 458 15.49 34.16 -31.27
C GLU A 458 16.55 33.96 -30.17
N GLU A 459 17.81 33.91 -30.60
CA GLU A 459 19.02 33.82 -29.77
C GLU A 459 19.61 35.23 -29.60
N ASP A 460 19.87 35.67 -28.37
CA ASP A 460 20.66 36.88 -28.09
C ASP A 460 21.90 36.49 -27.28
N GLU A 461 23.08 36.83 -27.82
CA GLU A 461 24.38 36.81 -27.11
C GLU A 461 24.61 38.20 -26.50
N GLU A 462 25.00 38.28 -25.22
CA GLU A 462 25.71 39.45 -24.67
C GLU A 462 27.04 38.99 -24.08
N ASP A 463 28.14 39.49 -24.66
CA ASP A 463 29.51 39.30 -24.19
C ASP A 463 29.80 40.13 -22.91
N ASP A 464 30.77 39.68 -22.13
CA ASP A 464 31.61 40.56 -21.29
C ASP A 464 33.02 39.94 -21.20
N ASP A 465 34.06 40.77 -21.30
CA ASP A 465 35.35 40.43 -21.98
C ASP A 465 36.55 40.03 -21.06
N ASP A 466 37.70 39.73 -21.69
CA ASP A 466 39.08 39.52 -21.14
C ASP A 466 39.35 38.25 -20.27
N ASP A 467 40.45 37.48 -20.32
CA ASP A 467 41.74 37.35 -21.08
C ASP A 467 42.26 35.88 -20.80
N GLU A 468 43.13 35.14 -21.52
CA GLU A 468 44.15 35.37 -22.56
C GLU A 468 44.02 34.34 -23.71
N GLY A 469 44.47 34.71 -24.93
CA GLY A 469 44.66 33.78 -26.07
C GLY A 469 46.13 33.35 -26.27
N PRO A 470 46.61 33.08 -27.51
CA PRO A 470 45.89 32.55 -28.68
C PRO A 470 46.68 31.44 -29.43
N GLN A 471 46.05 30.73 -30.39
CA GLN A 471 46.52 30.48 -31.80
C GLN A 471 45.81 29.27 -32.48
N PRO A 472 45.62 29.24 -33.83
CA PRO A 472 44.47 28.52 -34.42
C PRO A 472 44.67 27.78 -35.78
N LYS A 473 43.55 27.26 -36.34
CA LYS A 473 43.30 26.80 -37.75
C LYS A 473 43.87 25.41 -38.13
N ARG A 474 43.12 24.51 -38.77
CA ARG A 474 42.38 24.67 -40.05
C ARG A 474 41.16 23.74 -40.21
N ARG A 475 40.27 24.10 -41.15
CA ARG A 475 39.15 23.26 -41.68
C ARG A 475 39.64 22.16 -42.63
N CYS A 476 38.83 21.12 -42.80
CA CYS A 476 38.66 20.39 -44.07
C CYS A 476 37.16 20.14 -44.33
N SER A 477 36.78 19.82 -45.57
CA SER A 477 35.40 19.95 -46.08
C SER A 477 34.71 18.61 -46.37
N TYR A 478 33.39 18.69 -46.58
CA TYR A 478 32.49 17.62 -47.06
C TYR A 478 33.03 16.80 -48.25
N GLU A 479 32.60 15.53 -48.31
CA GLU A 479 31.92 15.01 -49.50
C GLU A 479 30.86 13.95 -49.12
N LYS A 480 29.86 13.71 -49.98
CA LYS A 480 28.82 12.67 -49.81
C LYS A 480 28.96 11.62 -50.93
N GLY A 481 29.16 10.35 -50.58
CA GLY A 481 29.26 9.23 -51.52
C GLY A 481 28.25 8.12 -51.22
N LEU A 482 27.57 7.61 -52.26
CA LEU A 482 26.41 6.72 -52.18
C LEU A 482 26.76 5.22 -52.31
N VAL A 483 25.94 4.39 -51.64
CA VAL A 483 25.35 3.11 -52.12
C VAL A 483 26.09 1.75 -51.97
N SER A 484 25.27 0.77 -51.53
CA SER A 484 25.31 -0.71 -51.67
C SER A 484 26.40 -1.60 -51.03
N ALA A 485 25.93 -2.36 -50.03
CA ALA A 485 25.81 -3.83 -50.03
C ALA A 485 27.03 -4.72 -50.35
N CYS A 486 27.52 -5.38 -49.28
CA CYS A 486 27.66 -6.84 -49.17
C CYS A 486 27.21 -7.26 -47.76
#